data_AF-A0A535JE46-F1
#
_entry.id   AF-A0A535JE46-F1
#
_cell.length_a   1.000
_cell.length_b   1.000
_cell.length_c   1.000
_cell.angle_alpha   90.00
_cell.angle_beta   90.00
_cell.angle_gamma   90.00
#
_symmetry.space_group_name_H-M   'P 1'
#
loop_
_entity.id
_entity.type
_entity.pdbx_description
1 polymer ?
#
loop_
_entity_poly.entity_id
_entity_poly.type
_entity_poly.pdbx_seq_one_letter_code
_entity_poly.pdbx_strand_id
1 'polypeptide(L)'
;MRERMDERELERTLSDIGARLAGPKRDLWPAVRTRIAERSARPWWSRLSVERGRLAPVAATLAVILVAAFLLTPDLAARAAQVLGLPGVQIYRVPQTPTARPSAPALTFAGQRVGTAAEASRIAGFPVRVPAALGEPTAIYVETAPVRVTIVYASVKGIPASPQAGVSAIVVEFKGTIETQIMSKAIGPGTTLDAVPLGGGVAYYLAGQPHQFFFFDPAGNLQPETLRLAGNTLLWEGDGVTYRLEAEVTRDEAVRIASTLR
;
A
#
# COMPACT_ATOMS: atom_id res chain seq x y z
N MET A 1 -18.14 12.25 28.25
CA MET A 1 -17.35 13.39 27.78
C MET A 1 -15.90 13.12 28.19
N ARG A 2 -15.00 12.73 27.27
CA ARG A 2 -13.55 12.66 27.59
C ARG A 2 -12.96 14.01 27.20
N GLU A 3 -12.51 14.75 28.20
CA GLU A 3 -11.84 16.04 28.01
C GLU A 3 -10.56 15.81 27.19
N ARG A 4 -10.44 16.50 26.05
CA ARG A 4 -9.30 16.36 25.14
C ARG A 4 -8.23 17.33 25.64
N MET A 5 -7.20 16.82 26.32
CA MET A 5 -6.07 17.64 26.81
C MET A 5 -5.30 18.23 25.62
N ASP A 6 -4.94 19.51 25.72
CA ASP A 6 -4.07 20.19 24.76
C ASP A 6 -2.62 19.66 24.87
N GLU A 7 -1.84 19.76 23.79
CA GLU A 7 -0.49 19.21 23.70
C GLU A 7 0.46 19.82 24.74
N ARG A 8 0.31 21.13 25.00
CA ARG A 8 1.07 21.84 26.05
C ARG A 8 0.67 21.42 27.45
N GLU A 9 -0.59 21.03 27.63
CA GLU A 9 -1.09 20.53 28.90
C GLU A 9 -0.56 19.13 29.16
N LEU A 10 -0.57 18.27 28.13
CA LEU A 10 0.03 16.94 28.18
C LEU A 10 1.52 17.00 28.48
N GLU A 11 2.29 17.88 27.84
CA GLU A 11 3.72 18.05 28.09
C GLU A 11 4.01 18.44 29.54
N ARG A 12 3.22 19.39 30.09
CA ARG A 12 3.35 19.79 31.50
C ARG A 12 2.99 18.66 32.45
N THR A 13 1.89 17.94 32.18
CA THR A 13 1.46 16.81 33.00
C THR A 13 2.50 15.69 32.99
N LEU A 14 3.06 15.35 31.83
CA LEU A 14 4.10 14.33 31.72
C LEU A 14 5.42 14.75 32.38
N SER A 15 5.78 16.04 32.30
CA SER A 15 6.97 16.58 32.97
C SER A 15 6.82 16.57 34.49
N ASP A 16 5.66 16.96 35.01
CA ASP A 16 5.37 16.91 36.45
C ASP A 16 5.33 15.47 36.98
N ILE A 17 4.74 14.53 36.22
CA ILE A 17 4.77 13.10 36.54
C ILE A 17 6.22 12.57 36.50
N GLY A 18 7.01 12.94 35.49
CA GLY A 18 8.41 12.55 35.36
C GLY A 18 9.27 13.00 36.53
N ALA A 19 9.01 14.20 37.07
CA ALA A 19 9.71 14.73 38.24
C ALA A 19 9.33 14.03 39.55
N ARG A 20 8.11 13.48 39.63
CA ARG A 20 7.59 12.78 40.82
C ARG A 20 7.85 11.28 40.81
N LEU A 21 8.13 10.70 39.63
CA LEU A 21 8.55 9.32 39.52
C LEU A 21 9.96 9.18 40.10
N ALA A 22 10.12 8.25 41.04
CA ALA A 22 11.43 7.87 41.53
C ALA A 22 12.19 7.17 40.39
N GLY A 23 12.93 7.96 39.59
CA GLY A 23 13.89 7.45 38.63
C GLY A 23 14.93 6.57 39.33
N PRO A 24 15.61 5.67 38.59
CA PRO A 24 16.63 4.83 39.19
C PRO A 24 17.70 5.71 39.85
N LYS A 25 17.85 5.57 41.18
CA LYS A 25 18.82 6.34 41.99
C LYS A 25 20.28 6.08 41.63
N ARG A 26 20.54 5.12 40.75
CA ARG A 26 21.88 4.69 40.34
C ARG A 26 21.98 4.80 38.83
N ASP A 27 23.07 5.39 38.37
CA ASP A 27 23.40 5.42 36.95
C ASP A 27 23.65 3.98 36.46
N LEU A 28 22.73 3.48 35.63
CA LEU A 28 22.80 2.15 35.03
C LEU A 28 23.58 2.17 33.72
N TRP A 29 23.93 3.35 33.20
CA TRP A 29 24.58 3.51 31.90
C TRP A 29 25.90 2.73 31.78
N PRO A 30 26.81 2.76 32.78
CA PRO A 30 28.06 2.00 32.71
C PRO A 30 27.81 0.49 32.73
N ALA A 31 26.89 0.02 33.58
CA ALA A 31 26.57 -1.40 33.72
C ALA A 31 25.92 -1.97 32.45
N VAL A 32 25.06 -1.19 31.79
CA VAL A 32 24.43 -1.57 30.52
C VAL A 32 25.46 -1.62 29.41
N ARG A 33 26.35 -0.62 29.30
CA ARG A 33 27.42 -0.62 28.29
C ARG A 33 28.38 -1.79 28.45
N THR A 34 28.79 -2.11 29.68
CA THR A 34 29.65 -3.26 29.96
C THR A 34 28.95 -4.57 29.59
N ARG A 35 27.66 -4.73 29.93
CA ARG A 35 26.89 -5.94 29.57
C ARG A 35 26.70 -6.10 28.07
N ILE A 36 26.50 -5.02 27.32
CA ILE A 36 26.43 -5.07 25.85
C ILE A 36 27.79 -5.46 25.26
N ALA A 37 28.88 -4.86 25.75
CA ALA A 37 30.23 -5.19 25.32
C ALA A 37 30.58 -6.66 25.61
N GLU A 38 30.26 -7.17 26.80
CA GLU A 38 30.45 -8.56 27.19
C GLU A 38 29.61 -9.55 26.37
N ARG A 39 28.39 -9.18 25.95
CA ARG A 39 27.58 -9.98 25.03
C ARG A 39 28.11 -9.97 23.60
N SER A 40 28.77 -8.89 23.18
CA SER A 40 29.37 -8.76 21.84
C SER A 40 30.75 -9.42 21.74
N ALA A 41 31.45 -9.58 22.86
CA ALA A 41 32.79 -10.14 22.90
C ALA A 41 32.75 -11.67 23.08
N ARG A 42 32.92 -12.37 21.96
CA ARG A 42 33.16 -13.83 21.80
C ARG A 42 31.92 -14.67 21.49
N PRO A 43 31.72 -15.01 20.20
CA PRO A 43 30.72 -15.98 19.78
C PRO A 43 30.95 -17.35 20.45
N TRP A 44 29.91 -17.96 21.02
CA TRP A 44 30.00 -19.22 21.79
C TRP A 44 30.68 -20.40 21.06
N TRP A 45 30.62 -20.39 19.73
CA TRP A 45 31.26 -21.37 18.84
C TRP A 45 32.80 -21.25 18.76
N SER A 46 33.42 -20.16 19.25
CA SER A 46 34.88 -20.03 19.27
C SER A 46 35.58 -20.93 20.30
N ARG A 47 34.82 -21.63 21.15
CA ARG A 47 35.32 -22.63 22.11
C ARG A 47 35.28 -24.06 21.56
N LEU A 48 34.68 -24.26 20.39
CA LEU A 48 34.61 -25.55 19.71
C LEU A 48 35.73 -25.61 18.66
N SER A 49 36.92 -26.04 19.09
CA SER A 49 38.06 -26.34 18.23
C SER A 49 37.76 -27.59 17.41
N VAL A 50 36.94 -27.45 16.36
CA VAL A 50 36.57 -28.54 15.47
C VAL A 50 37.39 -28.40 14.18
N GLU A 51 38.16 -29.44 13.84
CA GLU A 51 39.01 -29.49 12.64
C GLU A 51 38.17 -29.27 11.37
N ARG A 52 38.27 -28.06 10.79
CA ARG A 52 37.48 -27.55 9.66
C ARG A 52 37.50 -28.46 8.41
N GLY A 53 38.46 -29.37 8.28
CA GLY A 53 38.67 -30.17 7.07
C GLY A 53 37.74 -31.37 6.88
N ARG A 54 37.20 -31.98 7.96
CA ARG A 54 36.46 -33.26 7.85
C ARG A 54 34.93 -33.13 7.90
N LEU A 55 34.40 -32.02 8.42
CA LEU A 55 32.96 -31.80 8.53
C LEU A 55 32.39 -30.81 7.52
N ALA A 56 33.26 -30.15 6.73
CA ALA A 56 32.87 -29.22 5.69
C ALA A 56 31.85 -29.78 4.67
N PRO A 57 32.01 -31.01 4.13
CA PRO A 57 31.03 -31.53 3.16
C PRO A 57 29.68 -31.87 3.81
N VAL A 58 29.69 -32.36 5.05
CA VAL A 58 28.46 -32.68 5.81
C VAL A 58 27.71 -31.39 6.16
N ALA A 59 28.42 -30.37 6.63
CA ALA A 59 27.85 -29.06 6.93
C ALA A 59 27.33 -28.34 5.69
N ALA A 60 28.04 -28.43 4.56
CA ALA A 60 27.59 -27.88 3.29
C ALA A 60 26.33 -28.58 2.78
N THR A 61 26.27 -29.91 2.87
CA THR A 61 25.09 -30.68 2.48
C THR A 61 23.89 -30.36 3.37
N LEU A 62 24.09 -30.26 4.68
CA LEU A 62 23.06 -29.81 5.62
C LEU A 62 22.59 -28.38 5.34
N ALA A 63 23.50 -27.47 5.02
CA ALA A 63 23.16 -26.10 4.65
C ALA A 63 22.32 -26.05 3.37
N VAL A 64 22.69 -26.83 2.34
CA VAL A 64 21.91 -26.93 1.10
C VAL A 64 20.52 -27.53 1.35
N ILE A 65 20.42 -28.57 2.17
CA ILE A 65 19.13 -29.17 2.54
C ILE A 65 18.27 -28.17 3.32
N LEU A 66 18.86 -27.43 4.26
CA LEU A 66 18.16 -26.39 5.03
C LEU A 66 17.69 -25.24 4.13
N VAL A 67 18.51 -24.79 3.19
CA VAL A 67 18.14 -23.78 2.19
C VAL A 67 17.02 -24.30 1.29
N ALA A 68 17.14 -25.51 0.75
CA ALA A 68 16.11 -26.11 -0.10
C ALA A 68 14.78 -26.28 0.66
N ALA A 69 14.82 -26.80 1.89
CA ALA A 69 13.64 -26.90 2.75
C ALA A 69 12.99 -25.53 2.98
N PHE A 70 13.80 -24.48 3.21
CA PHE A 70 13.33 -23.11 3.40
C PHE A 70 12.67 -22.52 2.15
N LEU A 71 13.22 -22.78 0.95
CA LEU A 71 12.63 -22.36 -0.33
C LEU A 71 11.35 -23.12 -0.68
N LEU A 72 11.22 -24.38 -0.26
CA LEU A 72 10.10 -25.25 -0.58
C LEU A 72 8.94 -25.17 0.43
N THR A 73 9.14 -24.56 1.61
CA THR A 73 8.08 -24.37 2.61
C THR A 73 7.89 -22.88 2.96
N PRO A 74 6.98 -22.16 2.28
CA PRO A 74 6.75 -20.74 2.51
C PRO A 74 6.35 -20.40 3.97
N ASP A 75 5.76 -21.35 4.68
CA ASP A 75 5.34 -21.19 6.07
C ASP A 75 6.52 -21.17 7.07
N LEU A 76 7.62 -21.85 6.75
CA LEU A 76 8.86 -21.84 7.56
C LEU A 76 9.65 -20.54 7.34
N ALA A 77 9.68 -20.05 6.10
CA ALA A 77 10.28 -18.77 5.76
C ALA A 77 9.57 -17.59 6.46
N ALA A 78 8.23 -17.63 6.49
CA ALA A 78 7.41 -16.63 7.17
C ALA A 78 7.61 -16.62 8.71
N ARG A 79 7.95 -17.75 9.32
CA ARG A 79 8.24 -17.85 10.77
C ARG A 79 9.67 -17.45 11.11
N ALA A 80 10.66 -17.78 10.28
CA ALA A 80 12.05 -17.36 10.51
C ALA A 80 12.23 -15.83 10.43
N ALA A 81 11.51 -15.16 9.52
CA ALA A 81 11.52 -13.70 9.40
C ALA A 81 11.01 -12.98 10.67
N GLN A 82 10.14 -13.62 11.46
CA GLN A 82 9.65 -13.06 12.73
C GLN A 82 10.65 -13.23 13.88
N VAL A 83 11.44 -14.30 13.85
CA VAL A 83 12.41 -14.62 14.90
C VAL A 83 13.75 -13.89 14.68
N LEU A 84 14.12 -13.58 13.43
CA LEU A 84 15.39 -12.94 13.07
C LEU A 84 15.43 -11.42 13.27
N GLY A 85 14.34 -10.79 13.75
CA GLY A 85 14.35 -9.44 14.32
C GLY A 85 15.26 -8.43 13.59
N LEU A 86 15.08 -8.27 12.27
CA LEU A 86 15.81 -7.28 11.49
C LEU A 86 15.45 -5.88 12.01
N PRO A 87 16.40 -5.11 12.59
CA PRO A 87 16.12 -3.77 13.06
C PRO A 87 15.84 -2.88 11.85
N GLY A 88 14.63 -2.32 11.76
CA GLY A 88 14.25 -1.36 10.71
C GLY A 88 13.14 -1.81 9.76
N VAL A 89 12.64 -3.04 9.85
CA VAL A 89 11.45 -3.47 9.10
C VAL A 89 10.28 -3.66 10.06
N GLN A 90 9.52 -2.60 10.31
CA GLN A 90 8.21 -2.72 10.94
C GLN A 90 7.21 -3.25 9.90
N ILE A 91 7.01 -4.56 9.87
CA ILE A 91 5.91 -5.16 9.11
C ILE A 91 4.65 -5.01 9.96
N TYR A 92 3.81 -4.02 9.65
CA TYR A 92 2.46 -3.97 10.20
C TYR A 92 1.65 -5.09 9.55
N ARG A 93 1.57 -6.24 10.22
CA ARG A 93 0.54 -7.22 9.91
C ARG A 93 -0.76 -6.73 10.53
N VAL A 94 -1.58 -6.07 9.72
CA VAL A 94 -2.99 -5.94 10.03
C VAL A 94 -3.58 -7.37 9.99
N PRO A 95 -4.10 -7.91 11.12
CA PRO A 95 -4.53 -9.32 11.18
C PRO A 95 -5.66 -9.63 10.20
N GLN A 96 -6.39 -8.61 9.77
CA GLN A 96 -7.52 -8.68 8.86
C GLN A 96 -7.61 -7.31 8.17
N THR A 97 -7.58 -7.27 6.84
CA THR A 97 -8.23 -6.16 6.12
C THR A 97 -9.69 -6.19 6.59
N PRO A 98 -10.31 -5.07 7.02
CA PRO A 98 -11.68 -5.12 7.48
C PRO A 98 -12.54 -5.75 6.38
N THR A 99 -13.08 -6.95 6.63
CA THR A 99 -14.14 -7.51 5.80
C THR A 99 -15.30 -6.55 5.95
N ALA A 100 -15.43 -5.63 4.99
CA ALA A 100 -16.57 -4.75 4.94
C ALA A 100 -17.80 -5.65 4.78
N ARG A 101 -18.62 -5.72 5.84
CA ARG A 101 -19.98 -6.22 5.73
C ARG A 101 -20.65 -5.43 4.59
N PRO A 102 -21.38 -6.06 3.65
CA PRO A 102 -22.10 -5.33 2.62
C PRO A 102 -23.25 -4.56 3.26
N SER A 103 -22.92 -3.40 3.81
CA SER A 103 -23.82 -2.30 4.05
C SER A 103 -23.17 -1.12 3.34
N ALA A 104 -23.10 -1.22 2.01
CA ALA A 104 -22.76 -0.07 1.20
C ALA A 104 -24.04 0.79 1.13
N PRO A 105 -24.11 1.98 1.75
CA PRO A 105 -24.98 3.01 1.20
C PRO A 105 -24.62 3.19 -0.29
N ALA A 106 -25.60 3.57 -1.11
CA ALA A 106 -25.38 3.87 -2.53
C ALA A 106 -24.10 4.71 -2.68
N LEU A 107 -23.21 4.33 -3.62
CA LEU A 107 -21.95 5.02 -3.85
C LEU A 107 -22.20 6.52 -3.93
N THR A 108 -21.75 7.23 -2.89
CA THR A 108 -21.78 8.69 -2.86
C THR A 108 -20.38 9.13 -3.22
N PHE A 109 -20.20 9.55 -4.47
CA PHE A 109 -18.95 10.16 -4.91
C PHE A 109 -18.82 11.53 -4.25
N ALA A 110 -17.66 11.79 -3.66
CA ALA A 110 -17.37 13.08 -3.05
C ALA A 110 -17.12 14.15 -4.13
N GLY A 111 -17.28 15.41 -3.76
CA GLY A 111 -17.02 16.55 -4.63
C GLY A 111 -18.24 17.09 -5.38
N GLN A 112 -18.00 18.15 -6.15
CA GLN A 112 -19.02 18.81 -6.95
C GLN A 112 -19.26 18.04 -8.25
N ARG A 113 -20.51 17.73 -8.56
CA ARG A 113 -20.89 17.16 -9.86
C ARG A 113 -20.81 18.23 -10.95
N VAL A 114 -20.17 17.91 -12.06
CA VAL A 114 -20.02 18.79 -13.24
C VAL A 114 -20.56 18.13 -14.50
N GLY A 115 -20.86 18.93 -15.52
CA GLY A 115 -21.49 18.44 -16.74
C GLY A 115 -20.53 17.90 -17.78
N THR A 116 -19.26 18.33 -17.77
CA THR A 116 -18.29 18.04 -18.85
C THR A 116 -16.87 17.88 -18.32
N ALA A 117 -16.02 17.15 -19.07
CA ALA A 117 -14.59 17.04 -18.77
C ALA A 117 -13.85 18.39 -18.90
N ALA A 118 -14.30 19.28 -19.80
CA ALA A 118 -13.74 20.64 -19.93
C ALA A 118 -14.01 21.48 -18.67
N GLU A 119 -15.22 21.41 -18.13
CA GLU A 119 -15.56 22.04 -16.86
C GLU A 119 -14.74 21.44 -15.71
N ALA A 120 -14.62 20.11 -15.66
CA ALA A 120 -13.80 19.42 -14.68
C ALA A 120 -12.34 19.87 -14.73
N SER A 121 -11.76 19.99 -15.92
CA SER A 121 -10.38 20.44 -16.15
C SER A 121 -10.11 21.82 -15.58
N ARG A 122 -11.07 22.75 -15.78
CA ARG A 122 -10.97 24.12 -15.27
C ARG A 122 -10.97 24.16 -13.74
N ILE A 123 -11.78 23.33 -13.09
CA ILE A 123 -11.85 23.27 -11.62
C ILE A 123 -10.63 22.54 -11.05
N ALA A 124 -10.20 21.44 -11.68
CA ALA A 124 -9.09 20.62 -11.24
C ALA A 124 -7.71 21.26 -11.50
N GLY A 125 -7.61 22.19 -12.45
CA GLY A 125 -6.33 22.81 -12.80
C GLY A 125 -5.35 21.85 -13.48
N PHE A 126 -5.88 20.85 -14.20
CA PHE A 126 -5.16 19.99 -15.14
C PHE A 126 -6.13 19.45 -16.21
N PRO A 127 -5.64 19.02 -17.39
CA PRO A 127 -6.50 18.44 -18.43
C PRO A 127 -7.08 17.09 -17.98
N VAL A 128 -8.40 17.03 -17.78
CA VAL A 128 -9.15 15.81 -17.48
C VAL A 128 -9.40 15.05 -18.78
N ARG A 129 -9.11 13.75 -18.79
CA ARG A 129 -9.15 12.93 -19.99
C ARG A 129 -10.14 11.78 -19.86
N VAL A 130 -10.86 11.45 -20.94
CA VAL A 130 -11.86 10.38 -20.93
C VAL A 130 -11.47 9.24 -21.89
N PRO A 131 -11.54 7.97 -21.47
CA PRO A 131 -11.30 6.86 -22.38
C PRO A 131 -12.42 6.75 -23.43
N ALA A 132 -12.07 6.94 -24.71
CA ALA A 132 -13.06 6.87 -25.79
C ALA A 132 -13.77 5.51 -25.87
N ALA A 133 -13.10 4.42 -25.46
CA ALA A 133 -13.67 3.07 -25.44
C ALA A 133 -14.86 2.91 -24.48
N LEU A 134 -15.01 3.77 -23.47
CA LEU A 134 -16.12 3.72 -22.51
C LEU A 134 -17.33 4.58 -22.93
N GLY A 135 -17.19 5.38 -24.00
CA GLY A 135 -18.22 6.31 -24.45
C GLY A 135 -18.35 7.54 -23.56
N GLU A 136 -19.56 8.11 -23.50
CA GLU A 136 -19.85 9.31 -22.71
C GLU A 136 -19.98 8.99 -21.21
N PRO A 137 -19.34 9.76 -20.32
CA PRO A 137 -19.51 9.62 -18.88
C PRO A 137 -20.96 9.82 -18.43
N THR A 138 -21.41 9.03 -17.44
CA THR A 138 -22.70 9.24 -16.78
C THR A 138 -22.64 10.40 -15.78
N ALA A 139 -21.52 10.55 -15.09
CA ALA A 139 -21.30 11.63 -14.14
C ALA A 139 -19.80 11.90 -13.98
N ILE A 140 -19.47 13.16 -13.69
CA ILE A 140 -18.12 13.60 -13.36
C ILE A 140 -18.21 14.36 -12.04
N TYR A 141 -17.33 14.04 -11.11
CA TYR A 141 -17.24 14.66 -9.79
C TYR A 141 -15.84 15.24 -9.60
N VAL A 142 -15.76 16.45 -9.04
CA VAL A 142 -14.49 17.13 -8.76
C VAL A 142 -14.40 17.47 -7.28
N GLU A 143 -13.40 16.92 -6.62
CA GLU A 143 -12.94 17.33 -5.29
C GLU A 143 -11.77 18.30 -5.47
N THR A 144 -11.66 19.31 -4.60
CA THR A 144 -10.62 20.34 -4.69
C THR A 144 -9.61 20.28 -3.54
N ALA A 145 -9.84 19.43 -2.53
CA ALA A 145 -8.98 19.30 -1.36
C ALA A 145 -9.01 17.86 -0.79
N PRO A 146 -8.13 16.94 -1.27
CA PRO A 146 -7.18 17.13 -2.37
C PRO A 146 -7.89 17.17 -3.74
N VAL A 147 -7.21 17.72 -4.75
CA VAL A 147 -7.79 17.78 -6.10
C VAL A 147 -7.89 16.37 -6.69
N ARG A 148 -9.10 15.98 -7.07
CA ARG A 148 -9.40 14.67 -7.64
C ARG A 148 -10.61 14.75 -8.55
N VAL A 149 -10.56 14.03 -9.66
CA VAL A 149 -11.69 13.92 -10.59
C VAL A 149 -12.11 12.46 -10.68
N THR A 150 -13.39 12.19 -10.40
CA THR A 150 -13.99 10.85 -10.51
C THR A 150 -15.01 10.85 -11.64
N ILE A 151 -14.81 9.98 -12.62
CA ILE A 151 -15.62 9.84 -13.82
C ILE A 151 -16.32 8.48 -13.76
N VAL A 152 -17.65 8.49 -13.85
CA VAL A 152 -18.48 7.31 -13.61
C VAL A 152 -19.17 6.88 -14.90
N TYR A 153 -19.08 5.60 -15.21
CA TYR A 153 -19.74 4.95 -16.34
C TYR A 153 -20.72 3.90 -15.82
N ALA A 154 -22.00 4.27 -15.72
CA ALA A 154 -23.01 3.42 -15.10
C ALA A 154 -23.22 2.10 -15.86
N SER A 155 -23.25 2.14 -17.18
CA SER A 155 -23.40 0.96 -18.03
C SER A 155 -22.56 1.08 -19.29
N VAL A 156 -21.67 0.12 -19.52
CA VAL A 156 -20.84 0.02 -20.71
C VAL A 156 -21.06 -1.36 -21.32
N LYS A 157 -21.36 -1.41 -22.62
CA LYS A 157 -21.62 -2.67 -23.33
C LYS A 157 -20.41 -3.61 -23.21
N GLY A 158 -20.64 -4.81 -22.69
CA GLY A 158 -19.61 -5.84 -22.53
C GLY A 158 -18.81 -5.74 -21.23
N ILE A 159 -19.04 -4.72 -20.39
CA ILE A 159 -18.42 -4.59 -19.07
C ILE A 159 -19.50 -4.79 -17.99
N PRO A 160 -19.45 -5.89 -17.23
CA PRO A 160 -20.37 -6.13 -16.12
C PRO A 160 -20.33 -4.99 -15.09
N ALA A 161 -21.46 -4.69 -14.47
CA ALA A 161 -21.47 -3.79 -13.32
C ALA A 161 -20.73 -4.46 -12.15
N SER A 162 -19.83 -3.71 -11.51
CA SER A 162 -19.16 -4.19 -10.29
C SER A 162 -20.21 -4.45 -9.21
N PRO A 163 -20.21 -5.62 -8.53
CA PRO A 163 -21.16 -5.93 -7.45
C PRO A 163 -21.10 -4.94 -6.28
N GLN A 164 -19.96 -4.27 -6.08
CA GLN A 164 -19.75 -3.32 -4.99
C GLN A 164 -20.14 -1.90 -5.42
N ALA A 165 -19.89 -1.55 -6.68
CA ALA A 165 -20.13 -0.20 -7.19
C ALA A 165 -21.51 0.01 -7.81
N GLY A 166 -22.09 -1.05 -8.37
CA GLY A 166 -23.29 -0.95 -9.20
C GLY A 166 -23.09 -0.22 -10.53
N VAL A 167 -21.84 0.01 -10.97
CA VAL A 167 -21.50 0.66 -12.24
C VAL A 167 -20.48 -0.17 -13.02
N SER A 168 -20.45 -0.02 -14.36
CA SER A 168 -19.54 -0.77 -15.22
C SER A 168 -18.08 -0.36 -15.06
N ALA A 169 -17.80 0.95 -14.97
CA ALA A 169 -16.43 1.43 -14.84
C ALA A 169 -16.35 2.77 -14.11
N ILE A 170 -15.22 3.01 -13.44
CA ILE A 170 -14.87 4.29 -12.84
C ILE A 170 -13.44 4.64 -13.25
N VAL A 171 -13.25 5.90 -13.64
CA VAL A 171 -11.93 6.49 -13.90
C VAL A 171 -11.67 7.57 -12.86
N VAL A 172 -10.51 7.52 -12.21
CA VAL A 172 -10.08 8.54 -11.25
C VAL A 172 -8.80 9.19 -11.75
N GLU A 173 -8.75 10.52 -11.70
CA GLU A 173 -7.58 11.32 -12.07
C GLU A 173 -7.18 12.24 -10.91
N PHE A 174 -5.90 12.27 -10.59
CA PHE A 174 -5.37 13.17 -9.56
C PHE A 174 -3.88 13.43 -9.78
N LYS A 175 -3.37 14.52 -9.18
CA LYS A 175 -1.93 14.77 -9.12
C LYS A 175 -1.33 13.96 -7.99
N GLY A 176 -0.40 13.09 -8.32
CA GLY A 176 0.33 12.26 -7.39
C GLY A 176 1.20 11.26 -8.12
N THR A 177 2.04 10.55 -7.38
CA THR A 177 2.91 9.51 -7.93
C THR A 177 2.64 8.17 -7.26
N ILE A 178 2.62 7.10 -8.05
CA ILE A 178 2.44 5.72 -7.65
C ILE A 178 3.71 5.25 -6.95
N GLU A 179 3.59 4.78 -5.71
CA GLU A 179 4.70 4.15 -4.99
C GLU A 179 4.63 2.62 -5.06
N THR A 180 5.36 2.06 -6.03
CA THR A 180 5.31 0.64 -6.37
C THR A 180 5.89 -0.27 -5.29
N GLN A 181 6.86 0.21 -4.48
CA GLN A 181 7.41 -0.59 -3.38
C GLN A 181 6.43 -0.70 -2.21
N ILE A 182 5.63 0.33 -1.97
CA ILE A 182 4.57 0.27 -0.95
C ILE A 182 3.42 -0.57 -1.49
N MET A 183 3.02 -0.37 -2.75
CA MET A 183 1.97 -1.15 -3.38
C MET A 183 2.26 -2.65 -3.36
N SER A 184 3.45 -3.09 -3.79
CA SER A 184 3.82 -4.51 -3.76
C SER A 184 3.87 -5.12 -2.34
N LYS A 185 4.09 -4.30 -1.30
CA LYS A 185 4.08 -4.73 0.11
C LYS A 185 2.70 -4.68 0.76
N ALA A 186 1.79 -3.87 0.24
CA ALA A 186 0.45 -3.65 0.79
C ALA A 186 -0.59 -4.62 0.21
N ILE A 187 -0.26 -5.32 -0.86
CA ILE A 187 -1.16 -6.28 -1.51
C ILE A 187 -1.28 -7.54 -0.65
N GLY A 188 -2.49 -7.77 -0.13
CA GLY A 188 -2.83 -8.92 0.69
C GLY A 188 -2.92 -10.22 -0.10
N PRO A 189 -2.98 -11.38 0.59
CA PRO A 189 -3.13 -12.67 -0.06
C PRO A 189 -4.39 -12.72 -0.95
N GLY A 190 -4.27 -13.34 -2.13
CA GLY A 190 -5.37 -13.45 -3.11
C GLY A 190 -5.54 -12.25 -4.03
N THR A 191 -4.59 -11.32 -4.04
CA THR A 191 -4.53 -10.21 -5.01
C THR A 191 -3.23 -10.33 -5.82
N THR A 192 -3.29 -10.06 -7.13
CA THR A 192 -2.13 -10.04 -8.03
C THR A 192 -1.79 -8.61 -8.43
N LEU A 193 -0.51 -8.39 -8.78
CA LEU A 193 0.00 -7.12 -9.31
C LEU A 193 0.85 -7.42 -10.54
N ASP A 194 0.36 -7.04 -11.70
CA ASP A 194 1.06 -7.23 -12.97
C ASP A 194 1.49 -5.87 -13.52
N ALA A 195 2.79 -5.70 -13.78
CA ALA A 195 3.27 -4.57 -14.56
C ALA A 195 3.07 -4.85 -16.06
N VAL A 196 2.43 -3.93 -16.77
CA VAL A 196 2.14 -4.04 -18.20
C VAL A 196 2.56 -2.78 -18.95
N PRO A 197 3.04 -2.89 -20.20
CA PRO A 197 3.28 -1.72 -21.04
C PRO A 197 1.97 -0.97 -21.32
N LEU A 198 2.01 0.36 -21.24
CA LEU A 198 0.93 1.24 -21.66
C LEU A 198 1.51 2.51 -22.29
N GLY A 199 1.32 2.68 -23.60
CA GLY A 199 1.97 3.76 -24.35
C GLY A 199 3.49 3.68 -24.23
N GLY A 200 4.13 4.78 -23.82
CA GLY A 200 5.57 4.85 -23.55
C GLY A 200 5.97 4.54 -22.10
N GLY A 201 5.03 4.12 -21.25
CA GLY A 201 5.23 3.89 -19.83
C GLY A 201 4.80 2.51 -19.37
N VAL A 202 4.69 2.37 -18.04
CA VAL A 202 4.24 1.14 -17.37
C VAL A 202 2.94 1.45 -16.65
N ALA A 203 1.98 0.55 -16.77
CA ALA A 203 0.79 0.49 -15.96
C ALA A 203 0.84 -0.72 -15.03
N TYR A 204 0.11 -0.63 -13.93
CA TYR A 204 0.03 -1.66 -12.90
C TYR A 204 -1.40 -2.16 -12.82
N TYR A 205 -1.59 -3.44 -13.12
CA TYR A 205 -2.88 -4.10 -13.09
C TYR A 205 -3.03 -4.91 -11.80
N LEU A 206 -4.04 -4.59 -11.01
CA LEU A 206 -4.39 -5.25 -9.76
C LEU A 206 -5.69 -6.03 -9.96
N ALA A 207 -5.69 -7.30 -9.54
CA ALA A 207 -6.85 -8.18 -9.65
C ALA A 207 -6.95 -9.12 -8.46
N GLY A 208 -8.16 -9.65 -8.22
CA GLY A 208 -8.41 -10.62 -7.15
C GLY A 208 -9.21 -10.04 -6.00
N GLN A 209 -8.67 -10.07 -4.79
CA GLN A 209 -9.36 -9.57 -3.60
C GLN A 209 -9.38 -8.02 -3.54
N PRO A 210 -10.32 -7.44 -2.75
CA PRO A 210 -10.33 -6.00 -2.50
C PRO A 210 -8.95 -5.54 -2.01
N HIS A 211 -8.39 -4.57 -2.71
CA HIS A 211 -7.04 -4.08 -2.47
C HIS A 211 -7.06 -2.58 -2.19
N GLN A 212 -6.09 -2.14 -1.40
CA GLN A 212 -5.84 -0.74 -1.14
C GLN A 212 -4.46 -0.40 -1.70
N PHE A 213 -4.36 0.76 -2.34
CA PHE A 213 -3.09 1.31 -2.75
C PHE A 213 -2.88 2.67 -2.12
N PHE A 214 -1.64 3.13 -2.20
CA PHE A 214 -1.21 4.41 -1.67
C PHE A 214 -0.49 5.18 -2.77
N PHE A 215 -0.58 6.50 -2.72
CA PHE A 215 0.12 7.41 -3.62
C PHE A 215 0.72 8.55 -2.82
N PHE A 216 1.73 9.21 -3.36
CA PHE A 216 2.20 10.47 -2.81
C PHE A 216 1.43 11.62 -3.43
N ASP A 217 0.86 12.49 -2.60
CA ASP A 217 0.30 13.76 -3.07
C ASP A 217 1.44 14.72 -3.51
N PRO A 218 1.12 15.86 -4.15
CA PRO A 218 2.14 16.81 -4.60
C PRO A 218 2.97 17.43 -3.46
N ALA A 219 2.50 17.35 -2.22
CA ALA A 219 3.25 17.78 -1.04
C ALA A 219 4.14 16.67 -0.46
N GLY A 220 4.16 15.48 -1.09
CA GLY A 220 4.97 14.34 -0.69
C GLY A 220 4.36 13.53 0.46
N ASN A 221 3.10 13.77 0.83
CA ASN A 221 2.45 12.97 1.87
C ASN A 221 1.88 11.68 1.26
N LEU A 222 2.08 10.57 1.97
CA LEU A 222 1.48 9.30 1.59
C LEU A 222 -0.02 9.33 1.89
N GLN A 223 -0.84 9.19 0.85
CA GLN A 223 -2.28 9.16 0.95
C GLN A 223 -2.81 7.76 0.66
N PRO A 224 -3.71 7.21 1.51
CA PRO A 224 -4.46 6.03 1.14
C PRO A 224 -5.46 6.37 0.04
N GLU A 225 -5.56 5.53 -0.99
CA GLU A 225 -6.71 5.62 -1.88
C GLU A 225 -7.94 5.00 -1.19
N THR A 226 -9.03 5.76 -1.14
CA THR A 226 -10.23 5.45 -0.36
C THR A 226 -11.42 5.02 -1.24
N LEU A 227 -11.37 5.26 -2.55
CA LEU A 227 -12.39 4.76 -3.47
C LEU A 227 -12.22 3.24 -3.63
N ARG A 228 -12.94 2.51 -2.77
CA ARG A 228 -13.11 1.07 -2.82
C ARG A 228 -14.21 0.76 -3.83
N LEU A 229 -13.85 0.36 -5.02
CA LEU A 229 -14.59 -0.72 -5.65
C LEU A 229 -13.70 -1.96 -5.46
N ALA A 230 -14.30 -3.14 -5.54
CA ALA A 230 -13.53 -4.38 -5.43
C ALA A 230 -13.36 -5.00 -6.83
N GLY A 231 -13.25 -4.15 -7.85
CA GLY A 231 -13.04 -4.57 -9.22
C GLY A 231 -11.55 -4.62 -9.57
N ASN A 232 -11.26 -5.13 -10.76
CA ASN A 232 -9.91 -5.09 -11.28
C ASN A 232 -9.53 -3.64 -11.60
N THR A 233 -8.31 -3.26 -11.23
CA THR A 233 -7.84 -1.88 -11.29
C THR A 233 -6.57 -1.78 -12.12
N LEU A 234 -6.53 -0.84 -13.06
CA LEU A 234 -5.32 -0.43 -13.77
C LEU A 234 -4.88 0.95 -13.28
N LEU A 235 -3.64 1.08 -12.85
CA LEU A 235 -3.01 2.33 -12.40
C LEU A 235 -1.87 2.71 -13.33
N TRP A 236 -1.81 3.95 -13.77
CA TRP A 236 -0.68 4.45 -14.56
C TRP A 236 -0.50 5.94 -14.40
N GLU A 237 0.66 6.44 -14.78
CA GLU A 237 0.97 7.87 -14.81
C GLU A 237 1.10 8.35 -16.26
N GLY A 238 0.67 9.58 -16.50
CA GLY A 238 0.86 10.27 -17.77
C GLY A 238 0.73 11.78 -17.57
N ASP A 239 1.60 12.57 -18.20
CA ASP A 239 1.56 14.04 -18.15
C ASP A 239 1.50 14.64 -16.71
N GLY A 240 2.11 13.96 -15.72
CA GLY A 240 2.09 14.38 -14.31
C GLY A 240 0.76 14.15 -13.58
N VAL A 241 -0.14 13.36 -14.16
CA VAL A 241 -1.40 12.90 -13.58
C VAL A 241 -1.32 11.38 -13.37
N THR A 242 -1.78 10.93 -12.21
CA THR A 242 -2.05 9.51 -11.97
C THR A 242 -3.48 9.21 -12.37
N TYR A 243 -3.63 8.14 -13.14
CA TYR A 243 -4.89 7.61 -13.62
C TYR A 243 -5.18 6.27 -12.95
N ARG A 244 -6.44 6.08 -12.59
CA ARG A 244 -6.98 4.79 -12.18
C ARG A 244 -8.17 4.44 -13.05
N LEU A 245 -8.14 3.28 -13.68
CA LEU A 245 -9.31 2.67 -14.30
C LEU A 245 -9.72 1.47 -13.45
N GLU A 246 -10.97 1.42 -13.04
CA GLU A 246 -11.52 0.29 -12.32
C GLU A 246 -12.76 -0.25 -13.03
N ALA A 247 -12.71 -1.54 -13.40
CA ALA A 247 -13.75 -2.23 -14.16
C ALA A 247 -13.60 -3.75 -14.03
N GLU A 248 -14.69 -4.50 -14.15
CA GLU A 248 -14.71 -5.97 -14.17
C GLU A 248 -14.24 -6.53 -15.53
N VAL A 249 -13.01 -6.22 -15.91
CA VAL A 249 -12.41 -6.58 -17.19
C VAL A 249 -11.07 -7.28 -16.99
N THR A 250 -10.55 -7.93 -18.04
CA THR A 250 -9.20 -8.50 -18.03
C THR A 250 -8.14 -7.40 -18.12
N ARG A 251 -6.90 -7.76 -17.78
CA ARG A 251 -5.73 -6.90 -17.93
C ARG A 251 -5.60 -6.29 -19.32
N ASP A 252 -5.70 -7.11 -20.35
CA ASP A 252 -5.50 -6.66 -21.74
C ASP A 252 -6.65 -5.74 -22.18
N GLU A 253 -7.87 -5.98 -21.69
CA GLU A 253 -9.02 -5.12 -21.93
C GLU A 253 -8.90 -3.78 -21.19
N ALA A 254 -8.41 -3.78 -19.95
CA ALA A 254 -8.12 -2.55 -19.20
C ALA A 254 -7.06 -1.69 -19.92
N VAL A 255 -5.99 -2.32 -20.42
CA VAL A 255 -4.95 -1.64 -21.22
C VAL A 255 -5.54 -1.08 -22.52
N ARG A 256 -6.39 -1.84 -23.21
CA ARG A 256 -7.08 -1.37 -24.42
C ARG A 256 -7.93 -0.13 -24.14
N ILE A 257 -8.70 -0.14 -23.05
CA ILE A 257 -9.51 1.01 -22.63
C ILE A 257 -8.61 2.21 -22.32
N ALA A 258 -7.60 2.02 -21.46
CA ALA A 258 -6.68 3.09 -21.07
C ALA A 258 -5.91 3.67 -22.26
N SER A 259 -5.62 2.87 -23.29
CA SER A 259 -4.97 3.34 -24.52
C SER A 259 -5.83 4.28 -25.38
N THR A 260 -7.13 4.41 -25.07
CA THR A 260 -8.05 5.34 -25.75
C THR A 260 -8.28 6.64 -24.99
N LEU A 261 -7.52 6.87 -23.92
CA LEU A 261 -7.57 8.09 -23.12
C LEU A 261 -7.19 9.31 -23.97
N ARG A 262 -8.05 10.32 -23.98
CA ARG A 262 -7.86 11.57 -24.74
C ARG A 262 -8.31 12.78 -23.95
#